data_AF-A0A9D6HWD9-F1
#
_entry.id   AF-A0A9D6HWD9-F1
#
_cell.length_a   1.000
_cell.length_b   1.000
_cell.length_c   1.000
_cell.angle_alpha   90.00
_cell.angle_beta   90.00
_cell.angle_gamma   90.00
#
_symmetry.space_group_name_H-M   'P 1'
#
loop_
_entity.id
_entity.type
_entity.pdbx_description
1 polymer ?
#
loop_
_entity_poly.entity_id
_entity_poly.type
_entity_poly.pdbx_seq_one_letter_code
_entity_poly.pdbx_strand_id
1 'polypeptide(L)'
;MSEAPSSSQPSSGPASLRQGWPWLFKLGVLLLLGLAVLWFLRKIYHTAIVFFFAYLIAALLNPVVLRLTRRNVPRVAAIIAVYSVLLLVACALILLAVPSLMNQVQALLNLLPSYLAKAQDLFVQFQVRYESLQLPPNVREAIQTHGTQFLEKIGALAGRGVQQLGNVLLGLISWFFIFLAALAVSLFLLLNMGSMEAQFYRLLPERYRA
;
A
#
# COMPACT_ATOMS: atom_id res chain seq x y z
N MET A 1 84.47 23.33 14.10
CA MET A 1 83.55 24.18 13.32
C MET A 1 82.70 23.28 12.44
N SER A 2 81.38 23.47 12.53
CA SER A 2 80.26 22.91 11.75
C SER A 2 80.10 21.38 11.71
N GLU A 3 79.12 20.82 12.42
CA GLU A 3 77.68 20.71 12.08
C GLU A 3 77.42 19.61 11.03
N ALA A 4 76.46 18.70 11.13
CA ALA A 4 75.44 18.38 12.12
C ALA A 4 74.85 16.99 11.70
N PRO A 5 73.56 16.65 11.91
CA PRO A 5 73.12 15.74 12.97
C PRO A 5 72.33 14.52 12.44
N SER A 6 72.20 13.45 13.22
CA SER A 6 71.11 12.47 13.03
C SER A 6 70.86 11.71 14.34
N SER A 7 69.80 11.99 15.10
CA SER A 7 68.37 11.73 14.87
C SER A 7 67.96 10.25 15.02
N SER A 8 67.41 9.93 16.19
CA SER A 8 66.37 8.91 16.43
C SER A 8 65.74 9.21 17.81
N GLN A 9 64.77 10.12 17.96
CA GLN A 9 63.32 10.02 17.63
C GLN A 9 62.64 8.76 18.24
N PRO A 10 61.36 8.86 18.63
CA PRO A 10 60.84 8.61 19.97
C PRO A 10 60.01 7.32 20.05
N SER A 11 59.87 6.72 21.24
CA SER A 11 58.91 5.63 21.46
C SER A 11 57.47 6.18 21.49
N SER A 12 56.92 6.29 20.29
CA SER A 12 55.54 5.99 19.90
C SER A 12 54.57 5.59 21.02
N GLY A 13 53.60 6.48 21.27
CA GLY A 13 52.33 6.11 21.91
C GLY A 13 51.54 5.09 21.07
N PRO A 14 50.62 4.32 21.67
CA PRO A 14 49.90 3.27 20.99
C PRO A 14 48.93 3.83 19.93
N ALA A 15 49.39 3.82 18.67
CA ALA A 15 48.63 4.16 17.48
C ALA A 15 47.73 3.00 17.00
N SER A 16 46.91 2.41 17.88
CA SER A 16 46.06 1.26 17.53
C SER A 16 44.55 1.53 17.52
N LEU A 17 44.08 2.75 17.79
CA LEU A 17 42.64 3.07 17.84
C LEU A 17 42.05 3.61 16.53
N ARG A 18 42.79 3.61 15.41
CA ARG A 18 42.32 4.18 14.13
C ARG A 18 41.89 3.17 13.07
N GLN A 19 41.98 1.87 13.35
CA GLN A 19 41.73 0.81 12.36
C GLN A 19 40.41 0.04 12.58
N GLY A 20 39.47 0.63 13.32
CA GLY A 20 38.11 0.11 13.49
C GLY A 20 37.04 0.77 12.61
N TRP A 21 37.39 1.81 11.85
CA TRP A 21 36.40 2.60 11.10
C TRP A 21 35.83 1.94 9.83
N PRO A 22 36.60 1.20 9.01
CA PRO A 22 36.09 0.72 7.73
C PRO A 22 35.20 -0.53 7.86
N TRP A 23 35.30 -1.30 8.95
CA TRP A 23 34.44 -2.49 9.14
C TRP A 23 33.03 -2.10 9.58
N LEU A 24 32.89 -1.09 10.46
CA LEU A 24 31.58 -0.52 10.82
C LEU A 24 30.90 0.13 9.61
N PHE A 25 31.67 0.80 8.74
CA PHE A 25 31.15 1.39 7.51
C PHE A 25 30.69 0.31 6.52
N LYS A 26 31.50 -0.75 6.30
CA LYS A 26 31.12 -1.90 5.46
C LYS A 26 29.89 -2.62 6.01
N LEU A 27 29.78 -2.79 7.33
CA LEU A 27 28.62 -3.41 7.98
C LEU A 27 27.36 -2.55 7.81
N GLY A 28 27.49 -1.23 7.96
CA GLY A 28 26.40 -0.27 7.73
C GLY A 28 25.92 -0.25 6.28
N VAL A 29 26.84 -0.27 5.31
CA VAL A 29 26.50 -0.37 3.87
C VAL A 29 25.84 -1.70 3.54
N LEU A 30 26.34 -2.81 4.09
CA LEU A 30 25.74 -4.14 3.88
C LEU A 30 24.33 -4.21 4.48
N LEU A 31 24.12 -3.63 5.66
CA LEU A 31 22.81 -3.54 6.31
C LEU A 31 21.84 -2.69 5.49
N LEU A 32 22.29 -1.53 5.00
CA LEU A 32 21.52 -0.65 4.10
C LEU A 32 21.14 -1.34 2.80
N LEU A 33 22.08 -2.07 2.19
CA LEU A 33 21.84 -2.84 0.98
C LEU A 33 20.82 -3.96 1.24
N GLY A 34 20.98 -4.69 2.35
CA GLY A 34 20.02 -5.71 2.79
C GLY A 34 18.62 -5.13 3.01
N LEU A 35 18.50 -3.96 3.65
CA LEU A 35 17.24 -3.26 3.85
C LEU A 35 16.62 -2.79 2.52
N ALA A 36 17.44 -2.28 1.60
CA ALA A 36 16.99 -1.84 0.28
C ALA A 36 16.48 -3.01 -0.56
N VAL A 37 17.20 -4.14 -0.55
CA VAL A 37 16.77 -5.39 -1.20
C VAL A 37 15.48 -5.90 -0.58
N LEU A 38 15.37 -5.93 0.74
CA LEU A 38 14.15 -6.37 1.44
C LEU A 38 12.95 -5.45 1.13
N TRP A 39 13.18 -4.14 1.06
CA TRP A 39 12.16 -3.16 0.66
C TRP A 39 11.70 -3.37 -0.78
N PHE A 40 12.65 -3.63 -1.70
CA PHE A 40 12.36 -3.89 -3.10
C PHE A 40 11.62 -5.23 -3.30
N LEU A 41 12.05 -6.30 -2.62
CA LEU A 41 11.37 -7.59 -2.61
C LEU A 41 9.94 -7.49 -2.06
N ARG A 42 9.71 -6.69 -1.01
CA ARG A 42 8.37 -6.49 -0.45
C ARG A 42 7.44 -5.80 -1.46
N LYS A 43 7.97 -4.84 -2.22
CA LYS A 43 7.23 -4.13 -3.28
C LYS A 43 6.91 -5.05 -4.47
N ILE A 44 7.86 -5.91 -4.84
CA ILE A 44 7.68 -6.93 -5.89
C ILE A 44 6.64 -7.97 -5.45
N TYR A 45 6.74 -8.49 -4.23
CA TYR A 45 5.84 -9.54 -3.75
C TYR A 45 4.37 -9.09 -3.76
N HIS A 46 4.12 -7.86 -3.29
CA HIS A 46 2.78 -7.28 -3.33
C HIS A 46 2.26 -7.12 -4.77
N THR A 47 3.14 -6.80 -5.71
CA THR A 47 2.80 -6.67 -7.13
C THR A 47 2.61 -8.05 -7.78
N ALA A 48 3.47 -9.02 -7.49
CA ALA A 48 3.43 -10.39 -7.98
C ALA A 48 2.15 -11.12 -7.56
N ILE A 49 1.64 -10.87 -6.35
CA ILE A 49 0.33 -11.38 -5.92
C ILE A 49 -0.79 -10.85 -6.83
N VAL A 50 -0.77 -9.56 -7.16
CA VAL A 50 -1.76 -8.96 -8.07
C VAL A 50 -1.63 -9.55 -9.48
N PHE A 51 -0.41 -9.76 -9.97
CA PHE A 51 -0.17 -10.44 -11.25
C PHE A 51 -0.61 -11.90 -11.24
N PHE A 52 -0.42 -12.62 -10.13
CA PHE A 52 -0.87 -14.00 -9.97
C PHE A 52 -2.40 -14.08 -10.01
N PHE A 53 -3.10 -13.21 -9.27
CA PHE A 53 -4.56 -13.12 -9.34
C PHE A 53 -5.05 -12.66 -10.72
N ALA A 54 -4.37 -11.70 -11.34
CA ALA A 54 -4.70 -11.26 -12.71
C ALA A 54 -4.50 -12.40 -13.72
N TYR A 55 -3.42 -13.17 -13.61
CA TYR A 55 -3.17 -14.35 -14.42
C TYR A 55 -4.22 -15.43 -14.17
N LEU A 56 -4.59 -15.67 -12.91
CA LEU A 56 -5.63 -16.63 -12.54
C LEU A 56 -6.99 -16.24 -13.14
N ILE A 57 -7.37 -14.97 -13.03
CA ILE A 57 -8.59 -14.43 -13.65
C ILE A 57 -8.51 -14.52 -15.17
N ALA A 58 -7.38 -14.15 -15.78
CA ALA A 58 -7.17 -14.23 -17.22
C ALA A 58 -7.24 -15.69 -17.73
N ALA A 59 -6.67 -16.65 -16.99
CA ALA A 59 -6.75 -18.07 -17.29
C ALA A 59 -8.20 -18.59 -17.16
N LEU A 60 -8.97 -18.07 -16.19
CA LEU A 60 -10.39 -18.38 -16.01
C LEU A 60 -11.27 -17.75 -17.09
N LEU A 61 -10.88 -16.57 -17.62
CA LEU A 61 -11.55 -15.90 -18.73
C LEU A 61 -11.14 -16.45 -20.10
N ASN A 62 -9.96 -17.04 -20.23
CA ASN A 62 -9.46 -17.66 -21.46
C ASN A 62 -10.47 -18.62 -22.13
N PRO A 63 -11.19 -19.52 -21.42
CA PRO A 63 -12.24 -20.33 -22.04
C PRO A 63 -13.43 -19.50 -22.57
N VAL A 64 -13.73 -18.36 -21.96
CA VAL A 64 -14.76 -17.42 -22.45
C VAL A 64 -14.29 -16.76 -23.74
N VAL A 65 -13.01 -16.35 -23.80
CA VAL A 65 -12.39 -15.81 -25.01
C VAL A 65 -12.40 -16.84 -26.13
N LEU A 66 -11.97 -18.07 -25.86
CA LEU A 66 -11.92 -19.18 -26.83
C LEU A 66 -13.31 -19.54 -27.37
N ARG A 67 -14.37 -19.47 -26.54
CA ARG A 67 -15.76 -19.63 -27.03
C ARG A 67 -16.17 -18.52 -27.99
N LEU A 68 -15.70 -17.29 -27.78
CA LEU A 68 -15.92 -16.16 -28.69
C LEU A 68 -15.08 -16.26 -29.97
N THR A 69 -13.83 -16.73 -29.88
CA THR A 69 -12.95 -16.91 -31.05
C THR A 69 -13.45 -18.03 -31.98
N ARG A 70 -14.12 -19.05 -31.42
CA ARG A 70 -14.81 -20.09 -32.21
C ARG A 70 -15.93 -19.55 -33.12
N ARG A 71 -16.34 -18.30 -32.95
CA ARG A 71 -17.31 -17.59 -33.80
C ARG A 71 -16.68 -16.85 -35.00
N ASN A 72 -15.45 -17.19 -35.40
CA ASN A 72 -14.74 -16.58 -36.55
C ASN A 72 -14.35 -15.10 -36.32
N VAL A 73 -14.07 -14.71 -35.08
CA VAL A 73 -13.62 -13.35 -34.73
C VAL A 73 -12.09 -13.28 -34.83
N PRO A 74 -11.50 -12.30 -35.55
CA PRO A 74 -10.05 -12.16 -35.64
C PRO A 74 -9.46 -11.95 -34.24
N ARG A 75 -8.30 -12.56 -33.97
CA ARG A 75 -7.68 -12.64 -32.63
C ARG A 75 -7.64 -11.29 -31.91
N VAL A 76 -7.35 -10.21 -32.64
CA VAL A 76 -7.33 -8.83 -32.14
C VAL A 76 -8.71 -8.37 -31.65
N ALA A 77 -9.78 -8.63 -32.40
CA ALA A 77 -11.14 -8.26 -32.01
C ALA A 77 -11.65 -9.07 -30.81
N ALA A 78 -11.25 -10.35 -30.69
CA ALA A 78 -11.56 -11.15 -29.50
C ALA A 78 -10.89 -10.60 -28.24
N ILE A 79 -9.63 -10.15 -28.35
CA ILE A 79 -8.89 -9.51 -27.24
C ILE A 79 -9.59 -8.20 -26.84
N ILE A 80 -9.88 -7.32 -27.81
CA ILE A 80 -10.54 -6.03 -27.55
C ILE A 80 -11.90 -6.26 -26.87
N ALA A 81 -12.73 -7.17 -27.39
CA ALA A 81 -14.06 -7.43 -26.84
C ALA A 81 -14.01 -7.89 -25.37
N VAL A 82 -13.09 -8.80 -25.03
CA VAL A 82 -12.94 -9.30 -23.66
C VAL A 82 -12.46 -8.20 -22.72
N TYR A 83 -11.49 -7.39 -23.18
CA TYR A 83 -10.99 -6.26 -22.41
C TYR A 83 -12.06 -5.17 -22.22
N SER A 84 -12.89 -4.91 -23.22
CA SER A 84 -14.02 -3.98 -23.10
C SER A 84 -15.06 -4.45 -22.10
N VAL A 85 -15.43 -5.74 -22.12
CA VAL A 85 -16.37 -6.32 -21.13
C VAL A 85 -15.79 -6.22 -19.73
N LEU A 86 -14.51 -6.54 -19.57
CA LEU A 86 -13.85 -6.49 -18.26
C LEU A 86 -13.76 -5.06 -17.72
N LEU A 87 -13.47 -4.08 -18.58
CA LEU A 87 -13.46 -2.65 -18.23
C LEU A 87 -14.87 -2.16 -17.87
N LEU A 88 -15.90 -2.58 -18.61
CA LEU A 88 -17.30 -2.28 -18.29
C LEU A 88 -17.70 -2.82 -16.92
N VAL A 89 -17.36 -4.07 -16.62
CA VAL A 89 -17.65 -4.69 -15.31
C VAL A 89 -16.92 -3.94 -14.19
N ALA A 90 -15.63 -3.62 -14.38
CA ALA A 90 -14.86 -2.86 -13.40
C ALA A 90 -15.45 -1.46 -13.15
N CYS A 91 -15.79 -0.73 -14.22
CA CYS A 91 -16.47 0.57 -14.11
C CYS A 91 -17.82 0.45 -13.39
N ALA A 92 -18.64 -0.53 -13.75
CA ALA A 92 -19.94 -0.75 -13.11
C ALA A 92 -19.79 -1.04 -11.62
N LEU A 93 -18.85 -1.90 -11.24
CA LEU A 93 -18.57 -2.19 -9.83
C LEU A 93 -18.17 -0.93 -9.07
N ILE A 94 -17.31 -0.08 -9.62
CA ILE A 94 -16.89 1.16 -8.97
C ILE A 94 -18.07 2.14 -8.87
N LEU A 95 -18.82 2.34 -9.96
CA LEU A 95 -19.96 3.25 -10.00
C LEU A 95 -21.10 2.83 -9.07
N LEU A 96 -21.25 1.54 -8.76
CA LEU A 96 -22.26 1.07 -7.80
C LEU A 96 -21.70 1.01 -6.36
N ALA A 97 -20.48 0.49 -6.19
CA ALA A 97 -19.89 0.28 -4.87
C ALA A 97 -19.47 1.59 -4.19
N VAL A 98 -18.80 2.49 -4.92
CA VAL A 98 -18.29 3.75 -4.35
C VAL A 98 -19.42 4.61 -3.75
N PRO A 99 -20.52 4.93 -4.46
CA PRO A 99 -21.59 5.75 -3.86
C PRO A 99 -22.31 5.01 -2.72
N SER A 100 -22.50 3.70 -2.81
CA SER A 100 -23.10 2.93 -1.71
C SER A 100 -22.25 3.00 -0.44
N LEU A 101 -20.93 2.82 -0.56
CA LEU A 101 -20.00 2.95 0.56
C LEU A 101 -19.94 4.39 1.06
N MET A 102 -19.96 5.39 0.17
CA MET A 102 -19.97 6.81 0.56
C MET A 102 -21.20 7.14 1.40
N ASN A 103 -22.38 6.69 0.97
CA ASN A 103 -23.63 6.89 1.72
C ASN A 103 -23.56 6.20 3.10
N GLN A 104 -22.98 4.99 3.17
CA GLN A 104 -22.77 4.29 4.45
C GLN A 104 -21.85 5.08 5.39
N VAL A 105 -20.74 5.63 4.86
CA VAL A 105 -19.79 6.44 5.64
C VAL A 105 -20.42 7.75 6.11
N GLN A 106 -21.15 8.46 5.24
CA GLN A 106 -21.86 9.70 5.58
C GLN A 106 -22.95 9.48 6.62
N ALA A 107 -23.73 8.39 6.49
CA ALA A 107 -24.73 8.02 7.48
C ALA A 107 -24.07 7.77 8.85
N LEU A 108 -22.94 7.06 8.88
CA LEU A 108 -22.19 6.83 10.11
C LEU A 108 -21.68 8.14 10.72
N LEU A 109 -21.13 9.04 9.91
CA LEU A 109 -20.64 10.35 10.32
C LEU A 109 -21.72 11.25 10.91
N ASN A 110 -22.91 11.25 10.33
CA ASN A 110 -24.04 12.05 10.80
C ASN A 110 -24.60 11.50 12.12
N LEU A 111 -24.59 10.19 12.27
CA LEU A 111 -25.09 9.51 13.46
C LEU A 111 -24.12 9.60 14.64
N LEU A 112 -22.81 9.51 14.37
CA LEU A 112 -21.76 9.48 15.39
C LEU A 112 -21.85 10.57 16.47
N PRO A 113 -21.91 11.88 16.14
CA PRO A 113 -21.95 12.93 17.14
C PRO A 113 -23.22 12.86 17.99
N SER A 114 -24.36 12.49 17.39
CA SER A 114 -25.62 12.34 18.11
C SER A 114 -25.59 11.18 19.12
N TYR A 115 -24.93 10.07 18.78
CA TYR A 115 -24.74 8.94 19.68
C TYR A 115 -23.74 9.27 20.80
N LEU A 116 -22.66 9.99 20.49
CA LEU A 116 -21.71 10.46 21.50
C LEU A 116 -22.38 11.45 22.46
N ALA A 117 -23.19 12.39 21.95
CA ALA A 117 -23.93 13.35 22.78
C ALA A 117 -24.95 12.65 23.69
N LYS A 118 -25.71 11.68 23.17
CA LYS A 118 -26.62 10.87 24.00
C LYS A 118 -25.88 10.04 25.05
N ALA A 119 -24.73 9.46 24.70
CA ALA A 119 -23.91 8.75 25.68
C ALA A 119 -23.42 9.71 26.78
N GLN A 120 -22.96 10.91 26.41
CA GLN A 120 -22.53 11.93 27.35
C GLN A 120 -23.69 12.37 28.27
N ASP A 121 -24.88 12.59 27.71
CA ASP A 121 -26.06 13.01 28.48
C ASP A 121 -26.56 11.92 29.42
N LEU A 122 -26.51 10.64 29.00
CA LEU A 122 -26.76 9.50 29.89
C LEU A 122 -25.71 9.44 31.02
N PHE A 123 -24.43 9.63 30.73
CA PHE A 123 -23.38 9.69 31.76
C PHE A 123 -23.64 10.82 32.77
N VAL A 124 -24.04 12.00 32.30
CA VAL A 124 -24.38 13.15 33.15
C VAL A 124 -25.65 12.88 33.97
N GLN A 125 -26.69 12.31 33.38
CA GLN A 125 -27.92 11.97 34.11
C GLN A 125 -27.69 10.86 35.16
N PHE A 126 -26.87 9.86 34.85
CA PHE A 126 -26.40 8.89 35.82
C PHE A 126 -25.66 9.60 36.96
N GLN A 127 -24.76 10.55 36.65
CA GLN A 127 -24.03 11.29 37.67
C GLN A 127 -24.96 12.10 38.60
N VAL A 128 -25.94 12.82 38.05
CA VAL A 128 -26.90 13.63 38.83
C VAL A 128 -27.84 12.77 39.67
N ARG A 129 -28.31 11.62 39.15
CA ARG A 129 -29.14 10.69 39.93
C ARG A 129 -28.36 10.08 41.10
N TYR A 130 -27.07 9.84 40.91
CA TYR A 130 -26.18 9.30 41.93
C TYR A 130 -25.64 10.35 42.92
N GLU A 131 -25.70 11.66 42.65
CA GLU A 131 -25.37 12.70 43.65
C GLU A 131 -26.30 12.68 44.87
N SER A 132 -27.49 12.10 44.76
CA SER A 132 -28.38 11.84 45.89
C SER A 132 -27.83 10.77 46.86
N LEU A 133 -26.88 9.96 46.41
CA LEU A 133 -26.08 9.02 47.21
C LEU A 133 -24.73 9.70 47.44
N GLN A 134 -24.39 10.07 48.68
CA GLN A 134 -23.17 10.80 49.03
C GLN A 134 -21.87 10.06 48.65
N LEU A 135 -21.47 10.09 47.38
CA LEU A 135 -20.28 9.41 46.88
C LEU A 135 -19.00 10.18 47.26
N PRO A 136 -17.89 9.48 47.56
CA PRO A 136 -16.60 10.11 47.84
C PRO A 136 -16.10 10.94 46.63
N PRO A 137 -15.47 12.11 46.85
CA PRO A 137 -15.03 13.03 45.79
C PRO A 137 -14.07 12.39 44.77
N ASN A 138 -13.26 11.45 45.23
CA ASN A 138 -12.32 10.63 44.46
C ASN A 138 -13.00 9.72 43.41
N VAL A 139 -14.24 9.30 43.64
CA VAL A 139 -15.03 8.53 42.65
C VAL A 139 -15.60 9.46 41.58
N ARG A 140 -15.99 10.68 41.96
CA ARG A 140 -16.54 11.69 41.04
C ARG A 140 -15.52 12.15 40.01
N GLU A 141 -14.30 12.43 40.47
CA GLU A 141 -13.20 12.86 39.62
C GLU A 141 -12.78 11.73 38.67
N ALA A 142 -12.67 10.49 39.17
CA ALA A 142 -12.38 9.33 38.33
C ALA A 142 -13.44 9.11 37.24
N ILE A 143 -14.74 9.24 37.55
CA ILE A 143 -15.81 9.07 36.56
C ILE A 143 -15.79 10.17 35.50
N GLN A 144 -15.56 11.43 35.89
CA GLN A 144 -15.49 12.54 34.93
C GLN A 144 -14.27 12.42 34.02
N THR A 145 -13.09 12.15 34.60
CA THR A 145 -11.85 12.07 33.83
C THR A 145 -11.81 10.82 32.95
N HIS A 146 -12.23 9.65 33.46
CA HIS A 146 -12.22 8.42 32.67
C HIS A 146 -13.41 8.29 31.72
N GLY A 147 -14.58 8.83 32.07
CA GLY A 147 -15.75 8.84 31.19
C GLY A 147 -15.51 9.67 29.93
N THR A 148 -15.02 10.91 30.10
CA THR A 148 -14.68 11.79 28.96
C THR A 148 -13.58 11.20 28.08
N GLN A 149 -12.51 10.66 28.67
CA GLN A 149 -11.44 9.97 27.94
C GLN A 149 -11.95 8.73 27.17
N PHE A 150 -12.89 7.99 27.74
CA PHE A 150 -13.48 6.82 27.07
C PHE A 150 -14.32 7.23 25.86
N LEU A 151 -15.16 8.27 26.02
CA LEU A 151 -15.93 8.84 24.91
C LEU A 151 -15.01 9.39 23.81
N GLU A 152 -13.94 10.08 24.17
CA GLU A 152 -12.97 10.62 23.21
C GLU A 152 -12.24 9.51 22.46
N LYS A 153 -11.84 8.43 23.13
CA LYS A 153 -11.22 7.25 22.49
C LYS A 153 -12.18 6.55 21.52
N ILE A 154 -13.45 6.39 21.89
CA ILE A 154 -14.46 5.80 20.99
C ILE A 154 -14.69 6.72 19.78
N GLY A 155 -14.83 8.03 20.01
CA GLY A 155 -14.94 9.01 18.94
C GLY A 155 -13.74 8.99 17.99
N ALA A 156 -12.53 8.89 18.53
CA ALA A 156 -11.30 8.79 17.75
C ALA A 156 -11.21 7.48 16.96
N LEU A 157 -11.59 6.34 17.55
CA LEU A 157 -11.61 5.04 16.85
C LEU A 157 -12.64 5.03 15.71
N ALA A 158 -13.83 5.56 15.96
CA ALA A 158 -14.86 5.70 14.94
C ALA A 158 -14.43 6.69 13.83
N GLY A 159 -13.83 7.83 14.19
CA GLY A 159 -13.26 8.77 13.24
C GLY A 159 -12.17 8.15 12.37
N ARG A 160 -11.28 7.34 12.96
CA ARG A 160 -10.29 6.55 12.19
C ARG A 160 -10.96 5.54 11.28
N GLY A 161 -12.00 4.85 11.73
CA GLY A 161 -12.76 3.90 10.91
C GLY A 161 -13.36 4.57 9.67
N VAL A 162 -14.01 5.72 9.85
CA VAL A 162 -14.53 6.55 8.75
C VAL A 162 -13.41 6.98 7.82
N GLN A 163 -12.32 7.53 8.36
CA GLN A 163 -11.21 8.02 7.56
C GLN A 163 -10.54 6.90 6.76
N GLN A 164 -10.46 5.70 7.34
CA GLN A 164 -9.92 4.52 6.68
C GLN A 164 -10.84 4.01 5.57
N LEU A 165 -12.17 4.05 5.76
CA LEU A 165 -13.13 3.79 4.70
C LEU A 165 -12.99 4.81 3.56
N GLY A 166 -12.87 6.10 3.88
CA GLY A 166 -12.60 7.15 2.89
C GLY A 166 -11.31 6.89 2.08
N ASN A 167 -10.24 6.48 2.76
CA ASN A 167 -8.99 6.10 2.10
C ASN A 167 -9.13 4.85 1.23
N VAL A 168 -9.93 3.86 1.62
CA VAL A 168 -10.23 2.70 0.76
C VAL A 168 -10.97 3.16 -0.49
N LEU A 169 -11.94 4.08 -0.38
CA LEU A 169 -12.65 4.62 -1.54
C LEU A 169 -11.69 5.32 -2.50
N LEU A 170 -10.87 6.27 -2.02
CA LEU A 170 -9.86 6.94 -2.84
C LEU A 170 -8.83 5.94 -3.41
N GLY A 171 -8.50 4.91 -2.63
CA GLY A 171 -7.66 3.79 -3.03
C GLY A 171 -8.23 3.03 -4.22
N LEU A 172 -9.54 2.74 -4.22
CA LEU A 172 -10.22 2.06 -5.34
C LEU A 172 -10.16 2.88 -6.63
N ILE A 173 -10.33 4.21 -6.55
CA ILE A 173 -10.14 5.10 -7.71
C ILE A 173 -8.70 4.99 -8.22
N SER A 174 -7.69 5.13 -7.35
CA SER A 174 -6.28 5.00 -7.76
C SER A 174 -5.99 3.62 -8.38
N TRP A 175 -6.50 2.55 -7.76
CA TRP A 175 -6.32 1.19 -8.24
C TRP A 175 -6.93 0.98 -9.63
N PHE A 176 -8.08 1.61 -9.89
CA PHE A 176 -8.71 1.58 -11.21
C PHE A 176 -7.84 2.24 -12.29
N PHE A 177 -7.24 3.40 -12.00
CA PHE A 177 -6.33 4.05 -12.96
C PHE A 177 -5.07 3.20 -13.22
N ILE A 178 -4.49 2.61 -12.18
CA ILE A 178 -3.34 1.69 -12.31
C ILE A 178 -3.72 0.46 -13.13
N PHE A 179 -4.89 -0.12 -12.84
CA PHE A 179 -5.44 -1.25 -13.57
C PHE A 179 -5.66 -0.90 -15.05
N LEU A 180 -6.26 0.26 -15.34
CA LEU A 180 -6.50 0.76 -16.69
C LEU A 180 -5.18 0.99 -17.45
N ALA A 181 -4.17 1.56 -16.79
CA ALA A 181 -2.85 1.76 -17.36
C ALA A 181 -2.16 0.41 -17.67
N ALA A 182 -2.18 -0.54 -16.73
CA ALA A 182 -1.64 -1.88 -16.92
C ALA A 182 -2.35 -2.62 -18.06
N LEU A 183 -3.67 -2.46 -18.16
CA LEU A 183 -4.50 -2.99 -19.24
C LEU A 183 -4.11 -2.38 -20.59
N ALA A 184 -3.92 -1.06 -20.66
CA ALA A 184 -3.46 -0.36 -21.86
C ALA A 184 -2.06 -0.81 -22.29
N VAL A 185 -1.13 -0.96 -21.35
CA VAL A 185 0.23 -1.47 -21.62
C VAL A 185 0.18 -2.93 -22.09
N SER A 186 -0.63 -3.77 -21.44
CA SER A 186 -0.85 -5.16 -21.84
C SER A 186 -1.40 -5.25 -23.26
N LEU A 187 -2.39 -4.43 -23.61
CA LEU A 187 -2.91 -4.34 -24.97
C LEU A 187 -1.84 -3.88 -25.96
N PHE A 188 -1.08 -2.83 -25.63
CA PHE A 188 0.02 -2.37 -26.47
C PHE A 188 1.06 -3.47 -26.72
N LEU A 189 1.45 -4.20 -25.68
CA LEU A 189 2.38 -5.34 -25.78
C LEU A 189 1.79 -6.45 -26.67
N LEU A 190 0.54 -6.87 -26.42
CA LEU A 190 -0.10 -7.95 -27.16
C LEU A 190 -0.34 -7.58 -28.64
N LEU A 191 -0.65 -6.32 -28.94
CA LEU A 191 -0.81 -5.83 -30.31
C LEU A 191 0.54 -5.73 -31.04
N ASN A 192 1.60 -5.39 -30.32
CA ASN A 192 2.89 -5.02 -30.89
C ASN A 192 3.98 -6.12 -30.80
N MET A 193 3.68 -7.30 -30.22
CA MET A 193 4.61 -8.43 -30.14
C MET A 193 5.12 -8.87 -31.53
N GLY A 194 4.30 -8.77 -32.58
CA GLY A 194 4.72 -9.12 -33.94
C GLY A 194 5.77 -8.19 -34.55
N SER A 195 5.91 -6.95 -34.07
CA SER A 195 6.88 -5.98 -34.61
C SER A 195 8.18 -5.92 -33.80
N MET A 196 8.13 -6.21 -32.50
CA MET A 196 9.29 -6.17 -31.60
C MET A 196 10.24 -7.34 -31.82
N GLU A 197 9.72 -8.54 -32.12
CA GLU A 197 10.54 -9.71 -32.48
C GLU A 197 11.31 -9.45 -33.79
N ALA A 198 10.68 -8.83 -34.79
CA ALA A 198 11.33 -8.52 -36.07
C ALA A 198 12.49 -7.52 -35.95
N GLN A 199 12.47 -6.62 -34.96
CA GLN A 199 13.59 -5.72 -34.66
C GLN A 199 14.67 -6.36 -33.80
N PHE A 200 14.30 -7.24 -32.85
CA PHE A 200 15.27 -8.00 -32.05
C PHE A 200 16.07 -9.00 -32.91
N TYR A 201 15.43 -9.65 -33.89
CA TYR A 201 16.12 -10.54 -34.83
C TYR A 201 17.05 -9.83 -35.82
N ARG A 202 16.93 -8.49 -35.98
CA ARG A 202 17.88 -7.70 -36.77
C ARG A 202 19.13 -7.27 -35.99
N LEU A 203 19.09 -7.34 -34.66
CA LEU A 203 20.21 -6.99 -33.78
C LEU A 203 20.99 -8.21 -33.27
N LEU A 204 20.48 -9.43 -33.48
CA LEU A 204 21.19 -10.66 -33.17
C LEU A 204 22.12 -11.05 -34.35
N PRO A 205 23.45 -11.04 -34.16
CA PRO A 205 24.39 -11.54 -35.16
C PRO A 205 24.20 -13.04 -35.37
N GLU A 206 24.30 -13.46 -36.62
CA GLU A 206 23.95 -14.78 -37.20
C GLU A 206 24.73 -15.99 -36.66
N ARG A 207 25.46 -15.87 -35.54
CA ARG A 207 26.43 -16.86 -35.05
C ARG A 207 25.89 -17.95 -34.12
N TYR A 208 24.60 -17.96 -33.82
CA TYR A 208 23.94 -19.03 -33.04
C TYR A 208 22.63 -19.52 -33.70
N ARG A 209 22.63 -19.65 -35.03
CA ARG A 209 21.67 -20.52 -35.73
C ARG A 209 22.21 -21.95 -35.69
N ALA A 210 21.78 -22.73 -34.69
CA ALA A 210 21.90 -24.19 -34.67
C ALA A 210 20.64 -24.76 -34.01
#